data_AF-A0A662A913-F1
#
_entry.id   AF-A0A662A913-F1
#
_cell.length_a   1.000
_cell.length_b   1.000
_cell.length_c   1.000
_cell.angle_alpha   90.00
_cell.angle_beta   90.00
_cell.angle_gamma   90.00
#
_symmetry.space_group_name_H-M   'P 1'
#
loop_
_entity.id
_entity.type
_entity.pdbx_description
1 polymer ?
#
loop_
_entity_poly.entity_id
_entity_poly.type
_entity_poly.pdbx_seq_one_letter_code
_entity_poly.pdbx_strand_id
1 'polypeptide(L)' 'GYRIDLLVEEKVVIEIKTVETLNDVHTAQVLTYLKLGNYKLGLLLNFHVTVLKNGIKRLIN' A
#
# COMPACT_ATOMS: atom_id res chain seq x y z
N GLY A 1 6.99 -12.43 9.89
CA GLY A 1 7.36 -11.03 10.15
C GLY A 1 6.76 -10.18 9.06
N TYR A 2 6.20 -9.03 9.39
CA TYR A 2 5.66 -8.10 8.40
C TYR A 2 6.81 -7.28 7.81
N ARG A 3 6.92 -7.22 6.48
CA ARG A 3 7.97 -6.50 5.76
C ARG A 3 7.30 -5.55 4.78
N ILE A 4 7.65 -4.27 4.87
CA ILE A 4 7.24 -3.25 3.89
C ILE A 4 7.97 -3.53 2.58
N ASP A 5 7.25 -3.51 1.45
CA ASP A 5 7.88 -3.66 0.13
C ASP A 5 8.82 -2.49 -0.17
N LEU A 6 8.30 -1.24 -0.10
CA LEU A 6 9.12 -0.03 -0.18
C LEU A 6 8.71 1.01 0.85
N LEU A 7 9.71 1.63 1.47
CA LEU A 7 9.57 2.83 2.29
C LEU A 7 10.37 3.95 1.62
N VAL A 8 9.68 4.96 1.10
CA VAL A 8 10.30 6.09 0.39
C VAL A 8 10.50 7.23 1.37
N GLU A 9 11.74 7.72 1.47
CA GLU A 9 12.12 8.89 2.27
C GLU A 9 11.62 8.83 3.73
N GLU A 10 11.51 7.62 4.30
CA GLU A 10 10.94 7.36 5.63
C GLU A 10 9.55 7.99 5.87
N LYS A 11 8.78 8.20 4.79
CA LYS A 11 7.52 8.96 4.83
C LYS A 11 6.35 8.26 4.14
N VAL A 12 6.63 7.53 3.06
CA VAL A 12 5.60 6.91 2.23
C VAL A 12 5.80 5.40 2.19
N VAL A 13 4.80 4.68 2.68
CA VAL A 13 4.74 3.22 2.57
C VAL A 13 4.15 2.85 1.22
N ILE A 14 4.82 1.99 0.45
CA ILE A 14 4.32 1.44 -0.80
C ILE A 14 4.22 -0.07 -0.66
N GLU A 15 3.06 -0.61 -1.02
CA GLU A 15 2.79 -2.05 -1.10
C GLU A 15 2.35 -2.39 -2.52
N ILE A 16 2.94 -3.44 -3.10
CA ILE A 16 2.71 -3.83 -4.49
C ILE A 16 1.88 -5.12 -4.53
N LYS A 17 0.89 -5.17 -5.44
CA LYS A 17 0.07 -6.36 -5.71
C LYS A 17 -0.14 -6.56 -7.21
N THR A 18 -0.44 -7.80 -7.58
CA THR A 18 -0.91 -8.19 -8.92
C THR A 18 -2.08 -9.15 -8.74
N VAL A 19 -3.25 -8.61 -8.45
CA VAL A 19 -4.45 -9.38 -8.08
C VAL A 19 -5.68 -8.83 -8.80
N GLU A 20 -6.67 -9.68 -9.11
CA GLU A 20 -7.89 -9.24 -9.81
C GLU A 20 -8.59 -8.08 -9.11
N THR A 21 -8.71 -8.15 -7.78
CA THR A 21 -9.30 -7.08 -6.96
C THR A 21 -8.54 -6.86 -5.65
N LEU A 22 -8.49 -5.61 -5.20
CA LEU A 22 -7.98 -5.28 -3.87
C LEU A 22 -9.09 -5.52 -2.84
N ASN A 23 -8.76 -6.24 -1.76
CA ASN A 23 -9.67 -6.49 -0.64
C ASN A 23 -9.21 -5.75 0.64
N ASP A 24 -9.99 -5.90 1.70
CA ASP A 24 -9.74 -5.23 2.98
C ASP A 24 -8.47 -5.71 3.68
N VAL A 25 -8.05 -6.97 3.45
CA VAL A 25 -6.80 -7.49 4.01
C VAL A 25 -5.59 -6.73 3.47
N HIS A 26 -5.56 -6.44 2.17
CA HIS A 26 -4.49 -5.63 1.58
C HIS A 26 -4.46 -4.22 2.17
N THR A 27 -5.63 -3.65 2.47
CA THR A 27 -5.73 -2.33 3.09
C THR A 27 -5.25 -2.35 4.54
N ALA A 28 -5.70 -3.33 5.33
CA ALA A 28 -5.34 -3.52 6.73
C ALA A 28 -3.82 -3.72 6.91
N GLN A 29 -3.18 -4.42 5.97
CA GLN A 29 -1.73 -4.57 5.95
C GLN A 29 -1.01 -3.21 5.86
N VAL A 30 -1.38 -2.35 4.91
CA VAL A 30 -0.77 -1.02 4.76
C VAL A 30 -1.05 -0.15 5.99
N LEU A 31 -2.29 -0.14 6.50
CA LEU A 31 -2.63 0.60 7.73
C LEU A 31 -1.81 0.16 8.94
N THR A 32 -1.48 -1.14 9.03
CA THR A 32 -0.62 -1.66 10.09
C THR A 32 0.78 -1.05 10.01
N TYR A 33 1.36 -0.97 8.82
CA TYR A 33 2.66 -0.30 8.62
C TYR A 33 2.61 1.19 8.93
N LEU A 34 1.57 1.90 8.50
CA LEU A 34 1.41 3.32 8.81
C LEU A 34 1.38 3.57 10.32
N LYS A 35 0.63 2.75 11.07
CA LYS A 35 0.53 2.86 12.53
C LYS A 35 1.84 2.50 13.24
N LEU A 36 2.45 1.37 12.90
CA LEU A 36 3.67 0.89 13.57
C LEU A 36 4.88 1.77 13.28
N GLY A 37 4.99 2.32 12.07
CA GLY A 37 6.08 3.19 11.67
C GLY A 37 5.80 4.68 11.81
N ASN A 38 4.65 5.07 12.37
CA ASN A 38 4.20 6.46 12.47
C ASN A 38 4.24 7.23 11.13
N TYR A 39 3.93 6.54 10.03
CA TYR A 39 3.85 7.13 8.70
C TYR A 39 2.44 7.64 8.42
N LYS A 40 2.34 8.70 7.62
CA LYS A 40 1.05 9.36 7.32
C LYS A 40 0.42 8.92 6.00
N LEU A 41 1.22 8.36 5.08
CA LEU A 41 0.79 8.07 3.72
C LEU A 41 1.19 6.66 3.29
N GLY A 42 0.20 5.91 2.83
CA GLY A 42 0.36 4.61 2.19
C GLY A 42 -0.18 4.60 0.76
N LEU A 43 0.51 3.90 -0.13
CA LEU A 43 0.08 3.62 -1.50
C LEU A 43 0.04 2.11 -1.71
N LEU A 44 -1.14 1.60 -2.06
CA LEU A 44 -1.33 0.22 -2.48
C LEU A 44 -1.45 0.23 -4.00
N LEU A 45 -0.47 -0.35 -4.69
CA LEU A 45 -0.35 -0.34 -6.15
C LEU A 45 -0.71 -1.73 -6.70
N ASN A 46 -1.86 -1.85 -7.34
CA ASN A 46 -2.25 -3.05 -8.07
C ASN A 46 -1.84 -2.94 -9.54
N PHE A 47 -0.94 -3.82 -9.99
CA PHE A 47 -0.48 -3.88 -11.39
C PHE A 47 -1.35 -4.78 -12.28
N HIS A 48 -2.38 -5.43 -11.74
CA HIS A 48 -3.38 -6.16 -12.53
C HIS A 48 -4.41 -5.20 -13.18
N VAL A 49 -3.93 -4.18 -13.89
CA VAL A 49 -4.74 -3.20 -14.62
C VAL A 49 -3.99 -2.73 -15.85
N THR A 50 -4.70 -2.36 -16.91
CA THR A 50 -4.09 -1.80 -18.13
C THR A 50 -3.46 -0.43 -17.89
N VAL A 51 -4.09 0.40 -17.04
CA VAL A 51 -3.62 1.75 -16.71
C VAL A 51 -3.38 1.82 -15.21
N LEU A 52 -2.12 2.03 -14.81
CA LEU A 52 -1.72 1.99 -13.39
C LEU A 52 -2.55 2.93 -12.51
N LYS A 53 -2.95 4.11 -13.01
CA LYS A 53 -3.85 5.05 -12.30
C LYS A 53 -5.07 4.37 -11.69
N ASN A 54 -5.62 3.34 -12.35
CA ASN A 54 -6.81 2.61 -11.89
C ASN A 54 -6.51 1.58 -10.79
N GLY A 55 -5.24 1.21 -10.61
CA GLY A 55 -4.77 0.27 -9.60
C GLY A 55 -4.21 0.93 -8.34
N ILE A 56 -4.22 2.27 -8.24
CA ILE A 56 -3.69 3.00 -7.09
C ILE A 56 -4.79 3.18 -6.04
N LYS A 57 -4.56 2.66 -4.84
CA LYS A 57 -5.36 3.01 -3.65
C LYS A 57 -4.49 3.78 -2.66
N ARG A 58 -4.88 5.03 -2.38
CA ARG A 58 -4.23 5.91 -1.41
C ARG A 58 -4.85 5.72 -0.03
N LEU A 59 -4.00 5.60 1.00
CA LEU A 59 -4.38 5.41 2.39
C LEU A 59 -3.72 6.48 3.27
N ILE A 60 -4.48 7.04 4.20
CA ILE A 60 -4.02 8.10 5.13
C ILE A 60 -4.31 7.63 6.56
N ASN A 61 -3.35 7.80 7.45
CA ASN A 61 -3.45 7.53 8.89
C ASN A 61 -3.67 8.83 9.67
#